data_AF-A0A9Q1H1L9-F1
#
_entry.id   AF-A0A9Q1H1L9-F1
#
_cell.length_a   1.000
_cell.length_b   1.000
_cell.length_c   1.000
_cell.angle_alpha   90.00
_cell.angle_beta   90.00
_cell.angle_gamma   90.00
#
_symmetry.space_group_name_H-M   'P 1'
#
loop_
_entity.id
_entity.type
_entity.pdbx_description
1 polymer ?
#
loop_
_entity_poly.entity_id
_entity_poly.type
_entity_poly.pdbx_seq_one_letter_code
_entity_poly.pdbx_strand_id
1 'polypeptide(L)' 'MKAAGINTNLYKAHSTRAAATSAASNCDLLITHILKQAGWSNEKTFRTFHEKPVENRDFTQIIK' A
#
# COMPACT_ATOMS: atom_id res chain seq x y z
N MET A 1 -10.91 -5.03 11.14
CA MET A 1 -9.96 -3.90 11.33
C MET A 1 -9.83 -3.49 12.79
N LYS A 2 -10.90 -3.01 13.46
CA LYS A 2 -10.80 -2.61 14.89
C LYS A 2 -10.31 -3.72 15.82
N ALA A 3 -10.88 -4.93 15.68
CA ALA A 3 -10.47 -6.09 16.47
C ALA A 3 -9.00 -6.51 16.26
N ALA A 4 -8.39 -6.09 15.14
CA ALA A 4 -6.98 -6.32 14.83
C ALA A 4 -6.08 -5.15 15.29
N GLY A 5 -6.58 -4.24 16.12
CA GLY A 5 -5.84 -3.07 16.61
C GLY A 5 -5.66 -1.94 15.59
N ILE A 6 -6.30 -2.00 14.42
CA ILE A 6 -6.15 -0.97 13.39
C ILE A 6 -7.01 0.25 13.75
N ASN A 7 -6.38 1.44 13.79
CA ASN A 7 -7.06 2.71 14.01
C ASN A 7 -7.93 3.08 12.79
N THR A 8 -9.22 2.77 12.85
CA THR A 8 -10.17 3.07 11.77
C THR A 8 -10.60 4.54 11.67
N ASN A 9 -10.20 5.38 12.63
CA ASN A 9 -10.40 6.83 12.51
C ASN A 9 -9.41 7.41 11.50
N LEU A 10 -8.18 6.88 11.51
CA LEU A 10 -7.11 7.23 10.60
C LEU A 10 -7.18 6.45 9.27
N TYR A 11 -7.25 5.12 9.34
CA TYR A 11 -7.26 4.25 8.17
C TYR A 11 -8.68 3.91 7.75
N LYS A 12 -8.99 4.20 6.48
CA LYS A 12 -10.32 3.96 5.88
C LYS A 12 -10.24 2.82 4.88
N ALA A 13 -11.39 2.42 4.32
CA ALA A 13 -11.45 1.33 3.35
C ALA A 13 -10.48 1.51 2.16
N HIS A 14 -10.31 2.74 1.67
CA HIS A 14 -9.38 3.04 0.56
C HIS A 14 -7.89 2.97 0.97
N SER A 15 -7.57 3.02 2.27
CA SER A 15 -6.20 2.85 2.76
C SER A 15 -5.67 1.45 2.46
N THR A 16 -6.52 0.42 2.54
CA THR A 16 -6.15 -0.96 2.20
C THR A 16 -5.73 -1.09 0.73
N ARG A 17 -6.47 -0.45 -0.18
CA ARG A 17 -6.13 -0.47 -1.61
C ARG A 17 -4.77 0.18 -1.88
N ALA A 18 -4.55 1.38 -1.32
CA ALA A 18 -3.27 2.08 -1.46
C ALA A 18 -2.10 1.25 -0.88
N ALA A 19 -2.28 0.64 0.30
CA ALA A 19 -1.28 -0.22 0.91
C ALA A 19 -0.94 -1.43 0.03
N ALA A 20 -1.96 -2.14 -0.48
CA ALA A 20 -1.76 -3.32 -1.32
C ALA A 20 -1.03 -2.98 -2.63
N THR A 21 -1.44 -1.93 -3.33
CA THR A 21 -0.81 -1.52 -4.59
C THR A 21 0.59 -0.95 -4.39
N SER A 22 0.86 -0.31 -3.24
CA SER A 22 2.21 0.16 -2.90
C SER A 22 3.14 -1.00 -2.59
N ALA A 23 2.66 -2.01 -1.85
CA ALA A 23 3.42 -3.23 -1.60
C ALA A 23 3.74 -3.97 -2.92
N ALA A 24 2.79 -4.03 -3.85
CA ALA A 24 3.02 -4.59 -5.17
C ALA A 24 4.10 -3.84 -5.96
N SER A 25 4.06 -2.50 -5.95
CA SER A 25 5.09 -1.64 -6.56
C SER A 25 6.47 -1.88 -5.94
N ASN A 26 6.52 -2.00 -4.61
CA ASN A 26 7.76 -2.24 -3.86
C ASN A 26 8.34 -3.65 -4.07
N CYS A 27 7.56 -4.59 -4.61
CA CYS A 27 8.02 -5.91 -5.04
C CYS A 27 8.41 -5.94 -6.53
N ASP A 28 8.61 -4.78 -7.14
CA ASP A 28 9.00 -4.60 -8.54
C ASP A 28 8.02 -5.23 -9.56
N LEU A 29 6.73 -5.30 -9.21
CA LEU A 29 5.70 -5.73 -10.16
C LEU A 29 5.51 -4.67 -11.25
N LEU A 30 5.28 -5.14 -12.47
CA LEU A 30 4.97 -4.29 -13.62
C LEU A 30 3.77 -3.38 -13.31
N ILE A 31 3.96 -2.07 -13.52
CA ILE A 31 2.92 -1.07 -13.26
C ILE A 31 1.63 -1.35 -14.01
N THR A 32 1.73 -1.90 -15.23
CA THR A 32 0.57 -2.30 -16.03
C THR A 32 -0.28 -3.38 -15.35
N HIS A 33 0.34 -4.33 -14.65
CA HIS A 33 -0.37 -5.34 -13.86
C HIS A 33 -1.03 -4.72 -12.62
N ILE A 34 -0.33 -3.82 -11.93
CA ILE A 34 -0.87 -3.11 -10.75
C ILE A 34 -2.10 -2.31 -11.15
N LEU A 35 -2.01 -1.51 -12.22
CA LEU A 35 -3.11 -0.69 -12.73
C LEU A 35 -4.29 -1.55 -13.18
N LYS A 36 -4.03 -2.62 -13.94
CA LYS A 36 -5.08 -3.55 -14.39
C LYS A 36 -5.81 -4.19 -13.20
N GLN A 37 -5.07 -4.68 -12.21
CA GLN A 37 -5.64 -5.32 -11.03
C GLN A 37 -6.40 -4.33 -10.12
N ALA A 38 -5.92 -3.09 -10.04
CA ALA A 38 -6.56 -2.03 -9.26
C ALA A 38 -7.74 -1.36 -9.99
N GLY A 39 -7.96 -1.67 -11.27
CA GLY A 39 -8.99 -1.03 -12.10
C GLY A 39 -8.66 0.42 -12.46
N TRP A 40 -7.38 0.77 -12.60
CA TRP A 40 -6.91 2.10 -12.96
C TRP A 40 -6.41 2.14 -14.40
N SER A 41 -6.68 3.26 -15.07
CA SER A 41 -6.19 3.54 -16.42
C SER A 41 -5.00 4.49 -16.45
N ASN A 42 -4.68 5.14 -15.32
CA ASN A 42 -3.70 6.21 -15.26
C ASN A 42 -2.62 5.94 -14.21
N GLU A 43 -1.39 5.74 -14.67
CA GLU A 43 -0.21 5.57 -13.82
C GLU A 43 0.05 6.81 -12.95
N LYS A 44 -0.04 8.02 -13.51
CA LYS A 44 0.23 9.26 -12.78
C LYS A 44 -0.67 9.38 -11.57
N THR A 45 -1.96 9.04 -11.70
CA THR A 45 -2.91 9.02 -10.58
C THR A 45 -2.47 8.05 -9.49
N PHE A 46 -2.00 6.85 -9.88
CA PHE A 46 -1.44 5.89 -8.94
C PHE A 46 -0.22 6.47 -8.20
N ARG A 47 0.81 6.90 -8.94
CA ARG A 47 2.07 7.43 -8.39
C ARG A 47 1.85 8.62 -7.45
N THR A 48 0.94 9.53 -7.79
CA THR A 48 0.70 10.74 -6.99
C THR A 48 -0.16 10.49 -5.74
N PHE A 49 -1.22 9.68 -5.85
CA PHE A 49 -2.23 9.61 -4.80
C PHE A 49 -2.24 8.29 -4.03
N HIS A 50 -1.81 7.19 -4.66
CA HIS A 50 -1.98 5.84 -4.14
C HIS A 50 -0.67 5.13 -3.81
N GLU A 51 0.44 5.49 -4.45
CA GLU A 51 1.78 5.01 -4.08
C GLU A 51 2.22 5.69 -2.79
N LYS A 52 2.31 4.89 -1.72
CA LYS A 52 2.77 5.32 -0.40
C LYS A 52 4.07 4.60 -0.06
N PRO A 53 5.01 5.25 0.66
CA PRO A 53 6.19 4.57 1.16
C PRO A 53 5.80 3.34 1.98
N VAL A 54 6.44 2.20 1.69
CA VAL A 54 6.28 0.97 2.45
C VAL A 54 7.47 0.83 3.37
N GLU A 55 7.24 0.98 4.68
CA GLU A 55 8.27 0.80 5.68
C GLU A 55 8.58 -0.70 5.85
N ASN A 56 9.79 -1.12 5.45
CA ASN A 56 10.31 -2.42 5.81
C ASN A 56 10.89 -2.36 7.23
N ARG A 57 10.01 -2.46 8.23
CA ARG A 57 10.44 -2.51 9.62
C ARG A 57 10.95 -3.92 9.92
N ASP A 58 12.27 -4.03 10.03
CA ASP A 58 12.91 -5.21 10.57
C ASP A 58 12.68 -5.25 12.09
N PHE A 59 11.64 -5.99 12.49
CA PHE A 59 11.26 -6.13 13.90
C PHE A 59 12.34 -6.81 14.75
N THR A 60 13.35 -7.42 14.14
CA THR A 60 14.47 -8.05 14.87
C THR A 60 15.46 -7.02 15.43
N GLN A 61 15.44 -5.78 14.95
CA GLN A 61 16.34 -4.71 15.41
C GLN A 61 15.81 -3.95 16.63
N ILE A 62 14.57 -4.19 17.04
CA ILE A 62 13.92 -3.50 18.17
C ILE A 62 14.36 -4.06 19.53
N ILE A 63 15.02 -5.22 19.55
CA ILE A 63 15.41 -5.96 20.78
C ILE A 63 16.95 -5.94 21.02
N LYS A 64 17.70 -5.00 20.42
CA LYS A 64 19.12 -4.78 20.74
C LYS A 64 19.28 -3.57 21.65
#